data_AF-A0A7V9MT54-F1
#
_entry.id   AF-A0A7V9MT54-F1
#
_cell.length_a   1.000
_cell.length_b   1.000
_cell.length_c   1.000
_cell.angle_alpha   90.00
_cell.angle_beta   90.00
_cell.angle_gamma   90.00
#
_symmetry.space_group_name_H-M   'P 1'
#
loop_
_entity.id
_entity.type
_entity.pdbx_description
1 polymer ?
#
loop_
_entity_poly.entity_id
_entity_poly.type
_entity_poly.pdbx_seq_one_letter_code
_entity_poly.pdbx_strand_id
1 'polypeptide(L)'
;MANNPNSATSQWFINLADNSHTIDPNTHQDVGLDVQNGGFTVFGRVAGSGMSVVDNIALVPRYNFGSPLDSIPLRSYDTSKPIKLANLVSIPAITVISPLVYSAQSDKPAVASVIIGTSGTHFL
;
A
#
# COMPACT_ATOMS: atom_id res chain seq x y z
N MET A 1 -6.06 22.16 2.84
CA MET A 1 -5.41 21.00 2.19
C MET A 1 -6.01 19.68 2.66
N ALA A 2 -6.55 19.58 3.88
CA ALA A 2 -7.58 18.58 4.18
C ALA A 2 -8.95 19.13 3.72
N ASN A 3 -9.83 18.27 3.19
CA ASN A 3 -11.20 18.49 2.72
C ASN A 3 -11.40 18.90 1.25
N ASN A 4 -10.43 18.66 0.37
CA ASN A 4 -10.66 18.75 -1.08
C ASN A 4 -10.38 17.38 -1.74
N PRO A 5 -11.42 16.66 -2.19
CA PRO A 5 -11.27 15.36 -2.85
C PRO A 5 -10.36 15.38 -4.09
N ASN A 6 -10.24 16.53 -4.77
CA ASN A 6 -9.47 16.68 -6.01
C ASN A 6 -8.10 17.35 -5.79
N SER A 7 -7.47 17.14 -4.62
CA SER A 7 -6.21 17.80 -4.25
C SER A 7 -4.95 16.94 -4.36
N ALA A 8 -5.09 15.66 -4.73
CA ALA A 8 -3.94 14.77 -4.90
C ALA A 8 -3.03 15.24 -6.05
N THR A 9 -1.72 15.31 -5.79
CA THR A 9 -0.71 15.69 -6.80
C THR A 9 0.33 14.60 -7.01
N SER A 10 1.08 14.23 -5.97
CA SER A 10 2.19 13.28 -6.09
C SER A 10 2.39 12.39 -4.86
N GLN A 11 1.66 12.64 -3.78
CA GLN A 11 1.77 11.87 -2.55
C GLN A 11 0.87 10.64 -2.63
N TRP A 12 1.37 9.52 -2.10
CA TRP A 12 0.68 8.25 -2.00
C TRP A 12 1.14 7.53 -0.74
N PHE A 13 0.38 6.55 -0.29
CA PHE A 13 0.72 5.71 0.86
C PHE A 13 0.32 4.26 0.59
N ILE A 14 0.84 3.35 1.41
CA ILE A 14 0.47 1.93 1.40
C ILE A 14 -0.20 1.63 2.73
N ASN A 15 -1.38 1.01 2.68
CA ASN A 15 -2.05 0.48 3.86
C ASN A 15 -1.29 -0.74 4.38
N LEU A 16 -0.93 -0.75 5.67
CA LEU A 16 -0.28 -1.89 6.34
C LEU A 16 -1.30 -2.85 6.99
N ALA A 17 -2.55 -2.45 7.04
CA ALA A 17 -3.69 -3.20 7.55
C ALA A 17 -4.95 -2.76 6.79
N ASP A 18 -6.09 -3.38 7.06
CA ASP A 18 -7.37 -2.87 6.58
C ASP A 18 -7.71 -1.54 7.30
N ASN A 19 -7.84 -0.48 6.52
CA ASN A 19 -8.14 0.87 6.98
C ASN A 19 -9.46 1.40 6.37
N SER A 20 -10.26 0.53 5.74
CA SER A 20 -11.51 0.91 5.05
C SER A 20 -12.53 1.51 6.02
N HIS A 21 -12.79 0.78 7.10
CA HIS A 21 -13.74 1.14 8.14
C HIS A 21 -13.07 1.17 9.51
N THR A 22 -13.27 2.25 10.25
CA THR A 22 -12.80 2.37 11.64
C THR A 22 -13.87 3.11 12.42
N ILE A 23 -14.48 2.48 13.41
CA ILE A 23 -15.51 3.14 14.22
C ILE A 23 -14.87 3.84 15.40
N ASP A 24 -15.05 5.17 15.49
CA ASP A 24 -14.65 5.93 16.68
C ASP A 24 -15.51 5.49 17.88
N PRO A 25 -14.90 5.06 19.00
CA PRO A 25 -15.63 4.50 20.13
C PRO A 25 -16.48 5.52 20.90
N ASN A 26 -16.25 6.82 20.73
CA ASN A 26 -16.96 7.89 21.43
C ASN A 26 -18.09 8.47 20.58
N THR A 27 -17.89 8.58 19.26
CA THR A 27 -18.85 9.22 18.35
C THR A 27 -19.70 8.22 17.57
N HIS A 28 -19.31 6.93 17.54
CA HIS A 28 -19.92 5.89 16.71
C HIS A 28 -19.94 6.22 15.21
N GLN A 29 -19.10 7.16 14.78
CA GLN A 29 -18.94 7.51 13.38
C GLN A 29 -17.82 6.67 12.76
N ASP A 30 -17.99 6.34 11.49
CA ASP A 30 -16.89 5.82 10.71
C ASP A 30 -15.87 6.94 10.47
N VAL A 31 -14.62 6.63 10.81
CA VAL A 31 -13.43 7.45 10.62
C VAL A 31 -12.39 6.70 9.76
N GLY A 32 -12.81 5.66 9.03
CA GLY A 32 -11.99 4.95 8.07
C GLY A 32 -11.68 5.76 6.81
N LEU A 33 -10.73 5.26 6.01
CA LEU A 33 -10.26 5.95 4.81
C LEU A 33 -11.30 6.01 3.69
N ASP A 34 -12.37 5.21 3.75
CA ASP A 34 -13.45 5.26 2.76
C ASP A 34 -14.34 6.49 2.95
N VAL A 35 -14.33 7.11 4.13
CA VAL A 35 -15.19 8.27 4.48
C VAL A 35 -14.39 9.54 4.79
N GLN A 36 -13.17 9.41 5.32
CA GLN A 36 -12.33 10.55 5.63
C GLN A 36 -11.89 11.30 4.37
N ASN A 37 -11.88 12.63 4.43
CA ASN A 37 -11.42 13.50 3.34
C ASN A 37 -12.14 13.27 1.99
N GLY A 38 -13.36 12.71 2.01
CA GLY A 38 -14.10 12.34 0.80
C GLY A 38 -13.64 11.02 0.16
N GLY A 39 -12.88 10.20 0.89
CA GLY A 39 -12.32 8.94 0.44
C GLY A 39 -10.90 9.08 -0.11
N PHE A 40 -10.15 7.98 -0.10
CA PHE A 40 -8.85 7.86 -0.75
C PHE A 40 -8.91 6.88 -1.91
N THR A 41 -8.45 7.29 -3.09
CA THR A 41 -8.47 6.44 -4.28
C THR A 41 -7.39 5.36 -4.23
N VAL A 42 -7.82 4.08 -4.23
CA VAL A 42 -6.93 2.93 -4.43
C VAL A 42 -6.68 2.73 -5.92
N PHE A 43 -5.41 2.71 -6.33
CA PHE A 43 -5.00 2.50 -7.73
C PHE A 43 -4.16 1.23 -7.95
N GLY A 44 -3.92 0.45 -6.90
CA GLY A 44 -3.17 -0.80 -6.99
C GLY A 44 -3.04 -1.51 -5.64
N ARG A 45 -2.49 -2.73 -5.69
CA ARG A 45 -2.10 -3.50 -4.50
C ARG A 45 -0.66 -3.99 -4.64
N VAL A 46 0.04 -4.11 -3.53
CA VAL A 46 1.35 -4.75 -3.50
C VAL A 46 1.16 -6.24 -3.79
N ALA A 47 1.97 -6.78 -4.70
CA ALA A 47 1.84 -8.16 -5.18
C ALA A 47 3.13 -8.97 -4.96
N GLY A 48 3.01 -10.30 -5.04
CA GLY A 48 4.12 -11.22 -4.80
C GLY A 48 4.70 -11.06 -3.40
N SER A 49 6.02 -11.07 -3.27
CA SER A 49 6.74 -10.83 -2.01
C SER A 49 6.97 -9.34 -1.70
N GLY A 50 6.31 -8.42 -2.42
CA GLY A 50 6.53 -6.99 -2.26
C GLY A 50 6.20 -6.47 -0.86
N MET A 51 5.24 -7.10 -0.16
CA MET A 51 4.88 -6.71 1.20
C MET A 51 6.03 -6.91 2.18
N SER A 52 6.90 -7.91 2.00
CA SER A 52 8.09 -8.07 2.86
C SER A 52 9.03 -6.86 2.78
N VAL A 53 9.10 -6.16 1.64
CA VAL A 53 9.85 -4.90 1.53
C VAL A 53 9.14 -3.77 2.28
N VAL A 54 7.82 -3.68 2.13
CA VAL A 54 6.99 -2.67 2.80
C VAL A 54 7.06 -2.83 4.32
N ASP A 55 6.96 -4.04 4.83
CA ASP A 55 7.06 -4.35 6.26
C ASP A 55 8.44 -3.95 6.82
N ASN A 56 9.52 -4.26 6.08
CA ASN A 56 10.86 -3.83 6.45
C ASN A 56 11.02 -2.30 6.48
N ILE A 57 10.34 -1.58 5.57
CA ILE A 57 10.30 -0.11 5.59
C ILE A 57 9.52 0.39 6.81
N ALA A 58 8.40 -0.24 7.16
CA ALA A 58 7.58 0.14 8.30
C ALA A 58 8.32 -0.02 9.64
N LEU A 59 9.26 -0.98 9.72
CA LEU A 59 10.13 -1.22 10.87
C LEU A 59 11.30 -0.22 11.00
N VAL A 60 11.55 0.65 10.02
CA VAL A 60 12.64 1.63 10.11
C VAL A 60 12.35 2.63 11.23
N PRO A 61 13.29 2.84 12.18
CA PRO A 61 13.12 3.80 13.26
C PRO A 61 12.84 5.21 12.73
N ARG A 62 11.89 5.89 13.38
CA ARG A 62 11.49 7.26 13.03
C ARG A 62 12.06 8.25 14.03
N TYR A 63 12.47 9.40 13.50
CA TYR A 63 13.08 10.47 14.27
C TYR A 63 12.30 11.77 14.05
N ASN A 64 12.19 12.56 15.11
CA ASN A 64 11.50 13.83 15.12
C ASN A 64 12.50 14.98 14.99
N PHE A 65 12.40 15.75 13.91
CA PHE A 65 13.21 16.95 13.66
C PHE A 65 12.37 18.24 13.66
N GLY A 66 11.16 18.20 14.24
CA GLY A 66 10.19 19.28 14.21
C GLY A 66 9.34 19.28 12.93
N SER A 67 8.18 19.94 12.96
CA SER A 67 7.26 19.99 11.83
C SER A 67 7.89 20.71 10.62
N PRO A 68 7.73 20.20 9.38
CA PRO A 68 6.90 19.06 8.95
C PRO A 68 7.63 17.69 8.92
N LEU A 69 8.78 17.61 9.58
CA LEU A 69 9.72 16.48 9.57
C LEU A 69 9.75 15.75 10.92
N ASP A 70 8.61 15.70 11.61
CA ASP A 70 8.45 15.18 12.96
C ASP A 70 8.35 13.64 13.03
N SER A 71 8.35 12.96 11.88
CA SER A 71 8.32 11.49 11.79
C SER A 71 9.10 10.95 10.58
N ILE A 72 10.39 11.28 10.46
CA ILE A 72 11.22 10.78 9.34
C ILE A 72 11.80 9.39 9.64
N PRO A 73 11.57 8.37 8.79
CA PRO A 73 12.26 7.10 8.89
C PRO A 73 13.72 7.20 8.41
N LEU A 74 14.67 6.84 9.27
CA LEU A 74 16.11 6.85 8.94
C LEU A 74 16.77 5.49 9.23
N ARG A 75 17.42 4.92 8.21
CA ARG A 75 18.20 3.68 8.28
C ARG A 75 19.63 3.97 8.73
N SER A 76 20.15 3.14 9.63
CA SER A 76 21.55 3.22 10.11
C SER A 76 21.96 4.63 10.53
N TYR A 77 21.04 5.37 11.15
CA TYR A 77 21.27 6.74 11.59
C TYR A 77 21.89 6.75 12.98
N ASP A 78 23.02 7.43 13.08
CA ASP A 78 23.67 7.77 14.35
C ASP A 78 23.22 9.18 14.74
N THR A 79 22.51 9.29 15.85
CA THR A 79 21.96 10.56 16.35
C THR A 79 23.03 11.59 16.71
N SER A 80 24.31 11.18 16.80
CA SER A 80 25.45 12.10 17.00
C SER A 80 25.97 12.72 15.70
N LYS A 81 25.44 12.32 14.54
CA LYS A 81 25.90 12.78 13.21
C LYS A 81 24.78 13.52 12.46
N PRO A 82 25.16 14.39 11.50
CA PRO A 82 24.19 14.93 10.54
C PRO A 82 23.55 13.82 9.70
N ILE A 83 22.29 14.01 9.31
CA ILE A 83 21.58 13.11 8.39
C ILE A 83 22.31 13.08 7.05
N LYS A 84 22.44 11.89 6.47
CA LYS A 84 22.96 11.67 5.12
C LYS A 84 21.85 11.15 4.22
N LEU A 85 21.98 11.39 2.91
CA LEU A 85 21.05 10.84 1.91
C LEU A 85 20.94 9.30 2.02
N ALA A 86 22.04 8.61 2.35
CA ALA A 86 22.06 7.17 2.55
C ALA A 86 21.21 6.69 3.75
N ASN A 87 20.89 7.58 4.70
CA ASN A 87 19.98 7.24 5.80
C ASN A 87 18.52 7.21 5.36
N LEU A 88 18.15 7.94 4.31
CA LEU A 88 16.77 8.01 3.86
C LEU A 88 16.32 6.68 3.23
N VAL A 89 15.03 6.38 3.38
CA VAL A 89 14.34 5.34 2.62
C VAL A 89 13.90 5.96 1.29
N SER A 90 14.13 5.27 0.18
CA SER A 90 13.74 5.75 -1.14
C SER A 90 13.15 4.61 -1.97
N ILE A 91 12.09 4.92 -2.70
CA ILE A 91 11.43 4.01 -3.64
C ILE A 91 11.62 4.63 -5.03
N PRO A 92 12.67 4.24 -5.79
CA PRO A 92 13.01 4.91 -7.04
C PRO A 92 12.04 4.58 -8.17
N ALA A 93 11.37 3.41 -8.10
CA ALA A 93 10.39 2.98 -9.09
C ALA A 93 9.41 1.98 -8.46
N ILE A 94 8.20 1.93 -9.02
CA ILE A 94 7.22 0.88 -8.80
C ILE A 94 6.97 0.23 -10.16
N THR A 95 7.03 -1.10 -10.22
CA THR A 95 6.77 -1.87 -11.44
C THR A 95 5.42 -2.57 -11.34
N VAL A 96 4.68 -2.59 -12.44
CA VAL A 96 3.41 -3.31 -12.54
C VAL A 96 3.69 -4.75 -12.95
N ILE A 97 3.19 -5.71 -12.17
CA ILE A 97 3.20 -7.12 -12.55
C ILE A 97 2.06 -7.34 -13.53
N SER A 98 2.39 -7.81 -14.73
CA SER A 98 1.38 -8.11 -15.74
C SER A 98 0.45 -9.22 -15.25
N PRO A 99 -0.88 -9.05 -15.37
CA PRO A 99 -1.81 -10.10 -15.02
C PRO A 99 -1.60 -11.31 -15.94
N LEU A 100 -1.72 -12.52 -15.40
CA LEU A 100 -1.82 -13.70 -16.24
C LEU A 100 -3.16 -13.67 -16.98
N VAL A 101 -3.09 -13.64 -18.31
CA VAL A 101 -4.27 -13.76 -19.18
C VAL A 101 -4.38 -15.21 -19.61
N TYR A 102 -5.51 -15.83 -19.31
CA TYR A 102 -5.82 -17.19 -19.76
C TYR A 102 -6.91 -17.11 -20.84
N SER A 103 -6.69 -17.78 -21.96
CA SER A 103 -7.71 -18.04 -22.97
C SER A 103 -7.87 -19.55 -23.18
N ALA A 104 -9.12 -19.99 -23.30
CA ALA A 104 -9.46 -21.35 -23.70
C ALA A 104 -10.26 -21.26 -24.98
N GLN A 105 -9.86 -22.02 -26.00
CA GLN A 105 -10.59 -22.14 -27.27
C GLN A 105 -10.87 -23.62 -27.51
N SER A 106 -12.14 -23.96 -27.75
CA SER A 106 -12.55 -25.30 -28.17
C SER A 106 -13.01 -25.25 -29.62
N ASP A 107 -12.62 -26.24 -30.40
CA ASP A 107 -13.09 -26.49 -31.77
C ASP A 107 -14.41 -27.28 -31.80
N LYS A 108 -14.95 -27.65 -30.63
CA LYS A 108 -16.22 -28.37 -30.45
C LYS A 108 -17.15 -27.59 -29.50
N PRO A 109 -18.20 -26.93 -30.02
CA PRO A 109 -19.12 -26.12 -29.20
C PRO A 109 -19.77 -26.87 -28.03
N ALA A 110 -19.86 -28.20 -28.11
CA ALA A 110 -20.48 -29.05 -27.09
C ALA A 110 -19.49 -29.63 -26.05
N VAL A 111 -18.18 -29.44 -26.21
CA VAL A 111 -17.16 -30.05 -25.34
C VAL A 111 -16.06 -29.04 -25.05
N ALA A 112 -16.23 -28.26 -23.99
CA ALA A 112 -15.13 -27.53 -23.37
C ALA A 112 -15.25 -27.69 -21.86
N SER A 113 -14.37 -28.48 -21.27
CA SER A 113 -14.20 -28.53 -19.81
C SER A 113 -12.87 -27.88 -19.46
N VAL A 114 -12.91 -26.67 -18.91
CA VAL A 114 -11.75 -26.01 -18.30
C VAL A 114 -11.64 -26.53 -16.87
N ILE A 115 -10.55 -27.23 -16.55
CA ILE A 115 -10.23 -27.61 -15.16
C ILE A 115 -9.09 -26.70 -14.68
N ILE A 116 -9.36 -25.95 -13.61
CA ILE A 116 -8.36 -25.14 -12.92
C ILE A 116 -7.75 -26.01 -11.83
N GLY A 117 -6.44 -26.28 -11.91
CA GLY A 117 -5.68 -26.76 -10.76
C GLY A 117 -5.29 -25.58 -9.89
N THR A 118 -5.94 -25.42 -8.73
CA THR A 118 -5.54 -24.42 -7.74
C THR A 118 -4.34 -24.92 -6.95
N SER A 119 -3.29 -24.11 -6.85
CA SER A 119 -2.50 -24.07 -5.63
C SER A 119 -2.15 -22.62 -5.35
N GLY A 120 -2.89 -22.01 -4.42
CA GLY A 120 -2.80 -20.60 -4.10
C GLY A 120 -3.89 -20.18 -3.14
N THR A 121 -3.65 -20.48 -1.87
CA THR A 121 -4.47 -20.29 -0.68
C THR A 121 -4.85 -18.83 -0.34
N HIS A 122 -6.13 -18.68 0.06
CA HIS A 122 -6.74 -17.72 1.02
C HIS A 122 -6.84 -16.22 0.68
N PHE A 123 -8.09 -15.74 0.64
CA PHE A 123 -8.51 -14.40 1.13
C PHE A 123 -9.81 -14.58 1.95
N LEU A 124 -9.72 -14.29 3.25
CA LEU A 124 -10.73 -13.50 3.95
C LEU A 124 -10.09 -12.13 4.16
#